data_AF-A0A525VR57-F1
#
_entry.id   AF-A0A525VR57-F1
#
_cell.length_a   1.000
_cell.length_b   1.000
_cell.length_c   1.000
_cell.angle_alpha   90.00
_cell.angle_beta   90.00
_cell.angle_gamma   90.00
#
_symmetry.space_group_name_H-M   'P 1'
#
loop_
_entity.id
_entity.type
_entity.pdbx_description
1 polymer ?
#
loop_
_entity_poly.entity_id
_entity_poly.type
_entity_poly.pdbx_seq_one_letter_code
_entity_poly.pdbx_strand_id
1 'polypeptide(L)'
;MIQQSYKKSFVIGIVAIGATAGAAAGFFLSHGMSGAMADMAMEQMDMKEMAPAGKKSMEGMPGMSSSPSGAVVIPAVARQLIGVRSASAAYTTLTQEIRTVGTVGYDERGLTQVTLKISGWVREVFVNSIGRPVRKGEPLFTFYSPDLLASQDEYLLALRTQARLATSPLDEAKANAASLVTSARERLRLWDLTDAQITALERRGKAEPVLTVYAPSSGIVLKREAVPGKYVEPGTTLYEVADLSRVWISADVYESEVAAVKLDQPISVSFSAYPGEIFRGSKVFIYPSLNTEARTVRVRFELPNPGLKLKPGMYGNVILQTDAVNALVVPKEAVLETGLRQLVFMDRGEGRYEQRLVKLGRRSQDHVEVMEGLQDGDRIVTSANFLLDAESKLTSASNMQAMMGRIGMGDWQMRGAYEGKMEGMDMGNGGVSAPPGRAGEMGDMKGMEGMQGMKGMENMPGMEMGSKKEMTGAQTRQMNGGTLSLTTVPENPKAGNVLLKLTLNDQAGKPVTNAQVLFVYTMPMPGMTDSKVTARHTKDGLYEGTVMFGMGGTWVVTANVTIPGKPAIAEKFQFSVAGGGM
;
A
#
# COMPACT_ATOMS: atom_id res chain seq x y z
N MET A 1 -3.41 -6.59 -67.61
CA MET A 1 -1.96 -6.85 -67.83
C MET A 1 -1.20 -6.32 -66.60
N ILE A 2 -0.21 -6.98 -65.98
CA ILE A 2 1.00 -7.68 -66.51
C ILE A 2 2.03 -6.65 -67.03
N GLN A 3 3.33 -6.58 -66.66
CA GLN A 3 4.24 -7.22 -65.67
C GLN A 3 5.52 -6.31 -65.56
N GLN A 4 6.63 -6.51 -64.82
CA GLN A 4 7.19 -7.49 -63.84
C GLN A 4 8.14 -6.67 -62.89
N SER A 5 8.26 -6.89 -61.57
CA SER A 5 9.13 -7.86 -60.86
C SER A 5 10.62 -7.92 -61.24
N TYR A 6 11.51 -7.58 -60.29
CA TYR A 6 12.89 -8.09 -60.06
C TYR A 6 13.21 -7.85 -58.55
N LYS A 7 13.84 -8.70 -57.69
CA LYS A 7 14.83 -9.81 -57.74
C LYS A 7 16.27 -9.37 -58.04
N LYS A 8 17.34 -9.79 -57.31
CA LYS A 8 17.52 -10.59 -56.06
C LYS A 8 19.01 -10.55 -55.60
N SER A 9 19.34 -11.06 -54.38
CA SER A 9 20.70 -11.52 -53.92
C SER A 9 21.74 -10.39 -53.58
N PHE A 10 22.88 -10.58 -52.85
CA PHE A 10 23.48 -11.73 -52.12
C PHE A 10 24.48 -11.29 -50.99
N VAL A 11 24.48 -12.00 -49.83
CA VAL A 11 25.58 -12.41 -48.89
C VAL A 11 26.82 -11.52 -48.54
N ILE A 12 26.92 -11.16 -47.23
CA ILE A 12 28.05 -11.20 -46.24
C ILE A 12 29.52 -10.83 -46.64
N GLY A 13 30.18 -9.94 -45.87
CA GLY A 13 31.67 -9.85 -45.84
C GLY A 13 32.39 -8.79 -44.94
N ILE A 14 32.73 -9.15 -43.68
CA ILE A 14 34.02 -8.92 -42.95
C ILE A 14 34.65 -7.49 -42.72
N VAL A 15 34.70 -7.10 -41.42
CA VAL A 15 35.82 -6.53 -40.59
C VAL A 15 36.60 -5.23 -40.96
N ALA A 16 36.24 -4.13 -40.26
CA ALA A 16 37.02 -3.24 -39.36
C ALA A 16 38.27 -2.38 -39.77
N ILE A 17 38.49 -1.33 -38.94
CA ILE A 17 39.62 -0.37 -38.84
C ILE A 17 39.72 0.65 -40.01
N GLY A 18 39.87 1.97 -39.80
CA GLY A 18 39.89 2.79 -38.57
C GLY A 18 40.27 4.26 -38.85
N ALA A 19 40.34 5.10 -37.80
CA ALA A 19 40.77 6.53 -37.79
C ALA A 19 39.83 7.56 -38.50
N THR A 20 39.71 8.85 -38.11
CA THR A 20 40.00 9.59 -36.84
C THR A 20 39.30 10.97 -36.82
N ALA A 21 39.18 11.56 -35.61
CA ALA A 21 39.14 13.00 -35.27
C ALA A 21 37.80 13.79 -35.27
N GLY A 22 37.66 14.67 -34.26
CA GLY A 22 36.68 15.77 -34.20
C GLY A 22 36.00 16.00 -32.84
N ALA A 23 36.26 17.15 -32.19
CA ALA A 23 35.53 17.76 -31.05
C ALA A 23 35.10 16.83 -29.87
N ALA A 24 35.92 16.64 -28.82
CA ALA A 24 36.23 17.59 -27.72
C ALA A 24 35.18 17.62 -26.58
N ALA A 25 35.44 16.85 -25.53
CA ALA A 25 34.83 17.01 -24.21
C ALA A 25 35.65 17.99 -23.35
N GLY A 26 35.00 18.73 -22.43
CA GLY A 26 35.70 19.74 -21.63
C GLY A 26 34.93 20.19 -20.38
N PHE A 27 34.84 19.32 -19.36
CA PHE A 27 34.51 19.75 -17.99
C PHE A 27 35.05 18.82 -16.89
N PHE A 28 36.30 18.35 -17.02
CA PHE A 28 37.02 17.69 -15.93
C PHE A 28 38.50 18.09 -15.94
N LEU A 29 39.12 18.09 -14.75
CA LEU A 29 40.52 18.34 -14.46
C LEU A 29 41.03 19.77 -14.73
N SER A 30 40.78 20.64 -13.74
CA SER A 30 41.72 21.69 -13.33
C SER A 30 42.10 21.38 -11.87
N HIS A 31 43.35 21.41 -11.41
CA HIS A 31 44.63 21.72 -12.07
C HIS A 31 45.69 20.65 -11.73
N GLY A 32 46.69 20.48 -12.61
CA GLY A 32 47.89 19.70 -12.33
C GLY A 32 48.96 19.83 -13.43
N MET A 33 50.24 19.75 -13.03
CA MET A 33 51.48 19.78 -13.83
C MET A 33 52.09 21.13 -14.26
N SER A 34 53.27 21.44 -13.69
CA SER A 34 54.58 21.62 -14.38
C SER A 34 55.66 21.56 -13.27
N GLY A 35 56.80 20.87 -13.37
CA GLY A 35 58.00 21.19 -14.19
C GLY A 35 59.05 21.91 -13.31
N ALA A 36 60.36 21.63 -13.31
CA ALA A 36 61.18 20.75 -14.14
C ALA A 36 62.44 20.20 -13.39
N MET A 37 63.59 20.05 -14.05
CA MET A 37 64.73 19.16 -13.71
C MET A 37 65.87 19.73 -12.82
N ALA A 38 66.45 18.80 -12.02
CA ALA A 38 67.89 18.51 -11.78
C ALA A 38 68.83 19.41 -10.93
N ASP A 39 69.65 18.67 -10.15
CA ASP A 39 71.13 18.72 -10.01
C ASP A 39 71.82 19.20 -8.70
N MET A 40 72.93 18.51 -8.40
CA MET A 40 74.10 18.80 -7.52
C MET A 40 74.01 18.93 -5.97
N ALA A 41 74.40 17.82 -5.31
CA ALA A 41 75.63 17.67 -4.49
C ALA A 41 75.72 18.04 -2.97
N MET A 42 76.68 17.33 -2.33
CA MET A 42 77.26 17.43 -0.97
C MET A 42 76.41 17.09 0.28
N GLU A 43 76.98 16.71 1.44
CA GLU A 43 78.08 15.75 1.78
C GLU A 43 78.24 15.63 3.32
N GLN A 44 78.30 14.40 3.87
CA GLN A 44 78.70 14.08 5.28
C GLN A 44 77.84 14.76 6.41
N MET A 45 77.90 14.44 7.71
CA MET A 45 78.59 13.37 8.45
C MET A 45 77.72 12.85 9.63
N ASP A 46 77.74 11.53 9.79
CA ASP A 46 77.66 10.68 10.99
C ASP A 46 77.76 11.29 12.42
N MET A 47 76.89 10.82 13.34
CA MET A 47 77.36 10.30 14.64
C MET A 47 76.37 9.33 15.35
N LYS A 48 76.70 8.04 15.27
CA LYS A 48 76.74 7.00 16.33
C LYS A 48 75.87 7.07 17.62
N GLU A 49 75.35 5.89 17.99
CA GLU A 49 75.10 5.37 19.38
C GLU A 49 74.31 6.21 20.41
N MET A 50 73.13 5.70 20.79
CA MET A 50 72.97 4.98 22.08
C MET A 50 71.63 4.24 22.17
N ALA A 51 71.66 3.01 22.68
CA ALA A 51 70.49 2.30 23.19
C ALA A 51 70.69 2.02 24.70
N PRO A 52 69.61 1.96 25.49
CA PRO A 52 69.60 1.18 26.72
C PRO A 52 68.60 0.03 26.62
N ALA A 53 69.10 -1.21 26.70
CA ALA A 53 68.28 -2.36 27.03
C ALA A 53 67.94 -2.37 28.54
N GLY A 54 66.92 -3.15 28.94
CA GLY A 54 66.75 -3.53 30.35
C GLY A 54 65.43 -3.15 31.03
N LYS A 55 64.28 -3.59 30.50
CA LYS A 55 63.12 -3.83 31.36
C LYS A 55 63.32 -5.16 32.08
N LYS A 56 63.71 -5.11 33.36
CA LYS A 56 63.75 -6.29 34.24
C LYS A 56 62.34 -6.86 34.41
N SER A 57 62.25 -8.18 34.55
CA SER A 57 61.04 -8.87 34.98
C SER A 57 60.68 -8.52 36.42
N MET A 58 59.38 -8.35 36.67
CA MET A 58 58.74 -8.71 37.94
C MET A 58 57.57 -9.64 37.61
N GLU A 59 57.76 -10.93 37.84
CA GLU A 59 56.65 -11.85 38.04
C GLU A 59 56.17 -11.66 39.48
N GLY A 60 54.86 -11.49 39.71
CA GLY A 60 54.42 -11.06 41.04
C GLY A 60 52.93 -10.95 41.35
N MET A 61 51.99 -11.28 40.44
CA MET A 61 50.59 -11.52 40.81
C MET A 61 49.80 -12.21 39.69
N PRO A 62 49.15 -13.36 39.93
CA PRO A 62 48.24 -13.99 38.97
C PRO A 62 46.81 -13.42 39.09
N GLY A 63 46.15 -13.22 37.96
CA GLY A 63 44.69 -13.10 37.90
C GLY A 63 44.11 -11.69 37.78
N MET A 64 44.17 -11.11 36.58
CA MET A 64 43.00 -10.41 36.03
C MET A 64 43.04 -10.40 34.49
N SER A 65 42.52 -11.44 33.85
CA SER A 65 42.21 -11.37 32.42
C SER A 65 41.05 -10.40 32.23
N SER A 66 41.29 -9.25 31.59
CA SER A 66 40.25 -8.25 31.32
C SER A 66 39.25 -8.77 30.28
N SER A 67 38.20 -9.45 30.74
CA SER A 67 37.08 -9.87 29.90
C SER A 67 36.47 -8.67 29.19
N PRO A 68 36.13 -8.77 27.89
CA PRO A 68 35.28 -7.78 27.23
C PRO A 68 33.96 -7.62 27.98
N SER A 69 33.50 -6.37 28.12
CA SER A 69 32.22 -6.06 28.78
C SER A 69 31.06 -6.74 28.03
N GLY A 70 30.19 -7.45 28.76
CA GLY A 70 29.04 -8.18 28.19
C GLY A 70 29.21 -9.71 28.04
N ALA A 71 30.24 -10.31 28.64
CA ALA A 71 30.39 -11.76 28.73
C ALA A 71 29.78 -12.35 30.02
N VAL A 72 28.88 -13.32 29.90
CA VAL A 72 28.20 -14.04 30.98
C VAL A 72 28.77 -15.46 31.11
N VAL A 73 28.91 -15.98 32.33
CA VAL A 73 29.39 -17.36 32.57
C VAL A 73 28.32 -18.16 33.32
N ILE A 74 27.81 -19.23 32.71
CA ILE A 74 26.71 -20.03 33.27
C ILE A 74 27.18 -21.46 33.59
N PRO A 75 27.01 -21.94 34.85
CA PRO A 75 27.35 -23.31 35.26
C PRO A 75 26.70 -24.39 34.39
N ALA A 76 27.40 -25.51 34.19
CA ALA A 76 26.94 -26.59 33.30
C ALA A 76 25.54 -27.13 33.66
N VAL A 77 25.25 -27.30 34.95
CA VAL A 77 23.93 -27.74 35.44
C VAL A 77 22.84 -26.74 35.06
N ALA A 78 23.07 -25.44 35.24
CA ALA A 78 22.12 -24.39 34.86
C ALA A 78 21.89 -24.36 33.34
N ARG A 79 22.96 -24.47 32.53
CA ARG A 79 22.87 -24.56 31.06
C ARG A 79 22.02 -25.74 30.58
N GLN A 80 22.13 -26.89 31.26
CA GLN A 80 21.34 -28.08 30.95
C GLN A 80 19.87 -27.93 31.37
N LEU A 81 19.61 -27.33 32.54
CA LEU A 81 18.25 -27.07 33.03
C LEU A 81 17.46 -26.08 32.17
N ILE A 82 18.10 -25.01 31.68
CA ILE A 82 17.46 -24.04 30.78
C ILE A 82 17.48 -24.48 29.30
N GLY A 83 18.12 -25.59 28.98
CA GLY A 83 18.13 -26.18 27.65
C GLY A 83 18.79 -25.32 26.56
N VAL A 84 19.95 -24.70 26.84
CA VAL A 84 20.72 -23.97 25.82
C VAL A 84 21.14 -24.91 24.68
N ARG A 85 20.81 -24.50 23.45
CA ARG A 85 21.28 -25.07 22.19
C ARG A 85 22.06 -24.00 21.44
N SER A 86 23.05 -24.43 20.67
CA SER A 86 23.84 -23.55 19.81
C SER A 86 23.89 -24.11 18.40
N ALA A 87 23.78 -23.24 17.40
CA ALA A 87 24.09 -23.52 16.01
C ALA A 87 25.44 -22.86 15.64
N SER A 88 25.94 -23.10 14.43
CA SER A 88 26.98 -22.27 13.82
C SER A 88 26.34 -21.31 12.82
N ALA A 89 26.80 -20.07 12.75
CA ALA A 89 26.57 -19.22 11.59
C ALA A 89 27.25 -19.87 10.38
N ALA A 90 26.55 -19.93 9.24
CA ALA A 90 27.04 -20.62 8.05
C ALA A 90 26.56 -19.92 6.78
N TYR A 91 27.35 -19.97 5.71
CA TYR A 91 26.87 -19.57 4.38
C TYR A 91 25.81 -20.55 3.85
N THR A 92 24.65 -20.02 3.44
CA THR A 92 23.63 -20.78 2.72
C THR A 92 22.97 -19.97 1.62
N THR A 93 22.37 -20.69 0.67
CA THR A 93 21.51 -20.14 -0.38
C THR A 93 20.18 -19.70 0.23
N LEU A 94 20.06 -18.41 0.55
CA LEU A 94 18.88 -17.81 1.15
C LEU A 94 17.93 -17.27 0.06
N THR A 95 16.72 -17.82 0.01
CA THR A 95 15.61 -17.27 -0.79
C THR A 95 14.67 -16.48 0.13
N GLN A 96 14.51 -15.18 -0.12
CA GLN A 96 13.46 -14.39 0.54
C GLN A 96 12.12 -14.65 -0.17
N GLU A 97 11.07 -14.84 0.61
CA GLU A 97 9.70 -15.00 0.15
C GLU A 97 8.90 -13.76 0.56
N ILE A 98 8.40 -13.00 -0.41
CA ILE A 98 7.49 -11.88 -0.15
C ILE A 98 6.07 -12.42 -0.21
N ARG A 99 5.31 -12.26 0.88
CA ARG A 99 3.93 -12.71 1.02
C ARG A 99 3.02 -11.49 1.15
N THR A 100 2.13 -11.30 0.18
CA THR A 100 1.18 -10.18 0.17
C THR A 100 -0.20 -10.63 -0.34
N VAL A 101 -1.20 -9.77 -0.22
CA VAL A 101 -2.53 -9.95 -0.82
C VAL A 101 -2.59 -9.24 -2.15
N GLY A 102 -3.33 -9.83 -3.11
CA GLY A 102 -3.57 -9.21 -4.41
C GLY A 102 -5.01 -9.36 -4.86
N THR A 103 -5.51 -8.33 -5.54
CA THR A 103 -6.88 -8.29 -6.09
C THR A 103 -6.85 -8.54 -7.59
N VAL A 104 -7.68 -9.48 -8.05
CA VAL A 104 -7.83 -9.79 -9.48
C VAL A 104 -8.57 -8.65 -10.18
N GLY A 105 -8.04 -8.20 -11.31
CA GLY A 105 -8.59 -7.17 -12.18
C GLY A 105 -8.65 -7.61 -13.64
N TYR A 106 -9.31 -6.80 -14.46
CA TYR A 106 -9.39 -6.98 -15.91
C TYR A 106 -8.02 -6.76 -16.57
N ASP A 107 -7.73 -7.47 -17.67
CA ASP A 107 -6.67 -7.08 -18.60
C ASP A 107 -7.20 -5.90 -19.44
N GLU A 108 -6.85 -4.66 -19.07
CA GLU A 108 -7.37 -3.45 -19.74
C GLU A 108 -7.03 -3.41 -21.24
N ARG A 109 -5.98 -4.12 -21.68
CA ARG A 109 -5.63 -4.26 -23.11
C ARG A 109 -6.65 -5.10 -23.88
N GLY A 110 -7.41 -5.94 -23.17
CA GLY A 110 -8.51 -6.75 -23.68
C GLY A 110 -9.89 -6.12 -23.50
N LEU A 111 -9.98 -4.90 -22.94
CA LEU A 111 -11.22 -4.15 -22.81
C LEU A 111 -11.58 -3.46 -24.14
N THR A 112 -12.86 -3.48 -24.52
CA THR A 112 -13.37 -2.77 -25.68
C THR A 112 -14.72 -2.13 -25.35
N GLN A 113 -14.81 -0.83 -25.52
CA GLN A 113 -16.07 -0.09 -25.41
C GLN A 113 -16.76 -0.04 -26.77
N VAL A 114 -18.09 -0.22 -26.77
CA VAL A 114 -18.94 -0.08 -27.96
C VAL A 114 -19.68 1.24 -27.84
N THR A 115 -19.22 2.23 -28.59
CA THR A 115 -19.84 3.55 -28.75
C THR A 115 -20.47 3.68 -30.14
N LEU A 116 -21.21 4.76 -30.37
CA LEU A 116 -21.70 5.16 -31.69
C LEU A 116 -21.18 6.55 -32.04
N LYS A 117 -21.03 6.84 -33.33
CA LYS A 117 -20.66 8.17 -33.85
C LYS A 117 -21.85 9.01 -34.34
N ILE A 118 -23.05 8.45 -34.23
CA ILE A 118 -24.31 9.02 -34.73
C ILE A 118 -25.37 8.99 -33.64
N SER A 119 -26.27 9.98 -33.67
CA SER A 119 -27.45 10.10 -32.83
C SER A 119 -28.53 9.07 -33.23
N GLY A 120 -29.41 8.70 -32.30
CA GLY A 120 -30.54 7.81 -32.62
C GLY A 120 -31.07 7.00 -31.45
N TRP A 121 -31.87 5.98 -31.76
CA TRP A 121 -32.60 5.16 -30.78
C TRP A 121 -32.23 3.67 -30.90
N VAL A 122 -31.92 3.02 -29.78
CA VAL A 122 -31.83 1.56 -29.72
C VAL A 122 -33.22 0.96 -29.99
N ARG A 123 -33.32 0.02 -30.92
CA ARG A 123 -34.55 -0.68 -31.29
C ARG A 123 -34.67 -2.02 -30.58
N GLU A 124 -33.90 -3.01 -31.01
CA GLU A 124 -33.88 -4.37 -30.45
C GLU A 124 -32.52 -4.63 -29.79
N VAL A 125 -32.49 -5.51 -28.78
CA VAL A 125 -31.24 -5.86 -28.07
C VAL A 125 -31.08 -7.38 -28.03
N PHE A 126 -30.12 -7.90 -28.78
CA PHE A 126 -29.82 -9.33 -28.87
C PHE A 126 -28.98 -9.83 -27.69
N VAL A 127 -28.14 -8.96 -27.12
CA VAL A 127 -27.26 -9.25 -25.97
C VAL A 127 -27.82 -8.55 -24.73
N ASN A 128 -28.87 -9.13 -24.15
CA ASN A 128 -29.67 -8.53 -23.09
C ASN A 128 -29.09 -8.63 -21.66
N SER A 129 -28.02 -9.40 -21.42
CA SER A 129 -27.44 -9.60 -20.09
C SER A 129 -25.96 -9.20 -19.99
N ILE A 130 -25.61 -8.61 -18.85
CA ILE A 130 -24.22 -8.56 -18.35
C ILE A 130 -23.76 -10.00 -18.01
N GLY A 131 -22.46 -10.27 -18.06
CA GLY A 131 -21.88 -11.60 -17.85
C GLY A 131 -22.00 -12.57 -19.03
N ARG A 132 -22.78 -12.24 -20.06
CA ARG A 132 -22.87 -13.05 -21.29
C ARG A 132 -21.55 -12.96 -22.09
N PRO A 133 -20.98 -14.10 -22.53
CA PRO A 133 -19.91 -14.09 -23.53
C PRO A 133 -20.47 -13.70 -24.91
N VAL A 134 -19.69 -12.94 -25.68
CA VAL A 134 -19.96 -12.55 -27.06
C VAL A 134 -18.75 -12.83 -27.94
N ARG A 135 -19.00 -13.13 -29.22
CA ARG A 135 -17.97 -13.31 -30.25
C ARG A 135 -17.83 -12.06 -31.11
N LYS A 136 -16.61 -11.75 -31.58
CA LYS A 136 -16.39 -10.72 -32.60
C LYS A 136 -17.30 -10.97 -33.82
N GLY A 137 -18.05 -9.95 -34.23
CA GLY A 137 -19.05 -10.05 -35.31
C GLY A 137 -20.43 -10.58 -34.87
N GLU A 138 -20.65 -10.89 -33.59
CA GLU A 138 -21.98 -11.21 -33.06
C GLU A 138 -22.84 -9.93 -32.99
N PRO A 139 -24.12 -9.94 -33.41
CA PRO A 139 -24.99 -8.77 -33.33
C PRO A 139 -25.34 -8.47 -31.87
N LEU A 140 -25.14 -7.22 -31.44
CA LEU A 140 -25.40 -6.78 -30.07
C LEU A 140 -26.79 -6.16 -29.92
N PHE A 141 -27.15 -5.25 -30.82
CA PHE A 141 -28.42 -4.51 -30.85
C PHE A 141 -28.68 -3.92 -32.25
N THR A 142 -29.91 -3.48 -32.49
CA THR A 142 -30.27 -2.68 -33.67
C THR A 142 -30.51 -1.22 -33.30
N PHE A 143 -30.19 -0.31 -34.22
CA PHE A 143 -30.13 1.13 -33.98
C PHE A 143 -30.82 1.91 -35.10
N TYR A 144 -31.78 2.77 -34.74
CA TYR A 144 -32.49 3.65 -35.66
C TYR A 144 -31.89 5.06 -35.63
N SER A 145 -31.48 5.60 -36.78
CA SER A 145 -30.92 6.96 -36.88
C SER A 145 -31.44 7.70 -38.13
N PRO A 146 -32.10 8.86 -37.96
CA PRO A 146 -32.54 9.70 -39.08
C PRO A 146 -31.37 10.25 -39.91
N ASP A 147 -30.29 10.67 -39.26
CA ASP A 147 -29.11 11.25 -39.91
C ASP A 147 -28.39 10.21 -40.80
N LEU A 148 -28.37 8.95 -40.32
CA LEU A 148 -27.90 7.81 -41.09
C LEU A 148 -28.81 7.48 -42.28
N LEU A 149 -30.13 7.58 -42.13
CA LEU A 149 -31.07 7.40 -43.25
C LEU A 149 -30.84 8.48 -44.33
N ALA A 150 -30.76 9.75 -43.92
CA ALA A 150 -30.53 10.88 -44.82
C ALA A 150 -29.22 10.74 -45.62
N SER A 151 -28.10 10.41 -44.96
CA SER A 151 -26.81 10.24 -45.66
C SER A 151 -26.77 9.00 -46.56
N GLN A 152 -27.54 7.95 -46.27
CA GLN A 152 -27.70 6.82 -47.19
C GLN A 152 -28.46 7.23 -48.46
N ASP A 153 -29.54 8.01 -48.34
CA ASP A 153 -30.29 8.50 -49.50
C ASP A 153 -29.51 9.55 -50.31
N GLU A 154 -28.71 10.42 -49.66
CA GLU A 154 -27.72 11.27 -50.36
C GLU A 154 -26.71 10.44 -51.16
N TYR A 155 -26.15 9.38 -50.56
CA TYR A 155 -25.20 8.51 -51.26
C TYR A 155 -25.82 7.81 -52.47
N LEU A 156 -27.05 7.29 -52.31
CA LEU A 156 -27.80 6.68 -53.41
C LEU A 156 -28.19 7.71 -54.49
N LEU A 157 -28.50 8.96 -54.11
CA LEU A 157 -28.74 10.04 -55.06
C LEU A 157 -27.46 10.41 -55.84
N ALA A 158 -26.31 10.47 -55.17
CA ALA A 158 -25.01 10.70 -55.82
C ALA A 158 -24.69 9.59 -56.83
N LEU A 159 -24.88 8.31 -56.46
CA LEU A 159 -24.68 7.16 -57.35
C LEU A 159 -25.60 7.22 -58.59
N ARG A 160 -26.90 7.50 -58.40
CA ARG A 160 -27.86 7.69 -59.50
C ARG A 160 -27.48 8.87 -60.40
N THR A 161 -26.89 9.92 -59.84
CA THR A 161 -26.42 11.11 -60.57
C THR A 161 -25.16 10.81 -61.39
N GLN A 162 -24.19 10.10 -60.81
CA GLN A 162 -22.99 9.61 -61.51
C GLN A 162 -23.38 8.69 -62.69
N ALA A 163 -24.30 7.75 -62.47
CA ALA A 163 -24.78 6.85 -63.53
C ALA A 163 -25.47 7.61 -64.68
N ARG A 164 -26.23 8.68 -64.40
CA ARG A 164 -26.85 9.54 -65.43
C ARG A 164 -25.83 10.40 -66.19
N LEU A 165 -24.78 10.87 -65.52
CA LEU A 165 -23.76 11.74 -66.12
C LEU A 165 -22.62 10.97 -66.79
N ALA A 166 -22.55 9.65 -66.64
CA ALA A 166 -21.56 8.80 -67.31
C ALA A 166 -21.61 8.91 -68.85
N THR A 167 -22.79 9.17 -69.43
CA THR A 167 -23.00 9.37 -70.87
C THR A 167 -22.83 10.83 -71.32
N SER A 168 -22.50 11.76 -70.42
CA SER A 168 -22.29 13.17 -70.74
C SER A 168 -21.06 13.38 -71.63
N PRO A 169 -21.07 14.33 -72.58
CA PRO A 169 -19.85 14.76 -73.27
C PRO A 169 -18.94 15.64 -72.38
N LEU A 170 -19.42 16.13 -71.23
CA LEU A 170 -18.68 17.04 -70.35
C LEU A 170 -17.93 16.28 -69.26
N ASP A 171 -16.59 16.28 -69.32
CA ASP A 171 -15.75 15.56 -68.37
C ASP A 171 -15.74 16.18 -66.96
N GLU A 172 -15.86 17.50 -66.83
CA GLU A 172 -16.06 18.18 -65.54
C GLU A 172 -17.33 17.67 -64.83
N ALA A 173 -18.41 17.42 -65.57
CA ALA A 173 -19.65 16.90 -65.00
C ALA A 173 -19.48 15.45 -64.48
N LYS A 174 -18.67 14.62 -65.16
CA LYS A 174 -18.30 13.27 -64.68
C LYS A 174 -17.44 13.35 -63.43
N ALA A 175 -16.43 14.20 -63.42
CA ALA A 175 -15.51 14.39 -62.30
C ALA A 175 -16.24 14.89 -61.05
N ASN A 176 -17.11 15.89 -61.19
CA ASN A 176 -17.94 16.42 -60.10
C ASN A 176 -18.89 15.34 -59.55
N ALA A 177 -19.55 14.57 -60.41
CA ALA A 177 -20.43 13.48 -59.98
C ALA A 177 -19.68 12.35 -59.24
N ALA A 178 -18.47 12.00 -59.70
CA ALA A 178 -17.60 11.05 -59.00
C ALA A 178 -17.13 11.58 -57.64
N SER A 179 -16.80 12.87 -57.55
CA SER A 179 -16.42 13.54 -56.30
C SER A 179 -17.55 13.51 -55.26
N LEU A 180 -18.80 13.74 -55.67
CA LEU A 180 -19.98 13.62 -54.80
C LEU A 180 -20.15 12.19 -54.26
N VAL A 181 -20.00 11.18 -55.11
CA VAL A 181 -20.07 9.76 -54.69
C VAL A 181 -18.96 9.42 -53.69
N THR A 182 -17.73 9.84 -53.94
CA THR A 182 -16.60 9.64 -53.02
C THR A 182 -16.85 10.33 -51.67
N SER A 183 -17.30 11.59 -51.69
CA SER A 183 -17.54 12.38 -50.47
C SER A 183 -18.67 11.79 -49.61
N ALA A 184 -19.76 11.35 -50.23
CA ALA A 184 -20.87 10.70 -49.51
C ALA A 184 -20.49 9.30 -49.01
N ARG A 185 -19.70 8.52 -49.77
CA ARG A 185 -19.15 7.23 -49.30
C ARG A 185 -18.28 7.43 -48.05
N GLU A 186 -17.40 8.41 -48.07
CA GLU A 186 -16.47 8.64 -46.97
C GLU A 186 -17.19 9.14 -45.71
N ARG A 187 -18.28 9.92 -45.83
CA ARG A 187 -19.14 10.26 -44.69
C ARG A 187 -19.73 9.01 -44.01
N LEU A 188 -20.21 8.04 -44.78
CA LEU A 188 -20.72 6.77 -44.23
C LEU A 188 -19.62 5.96 -43.54
N ARG A 189 -18.40 5.92 -44.10
CA ARG A 189 -17.24 5.27 -43.47
C ARG A 189 -16.80 5.96 -42.18
N LEU A 190 -16.82 7.29 -42.13
CA LEU A 190 -16.49 8.04 -40.92
C LEU A 190 -17.45 7.72 -39.76
N TRP A 191 -18.69 7.31 -40.06
CA TRP A 191 -19.68 6.79 -39.12
C TRP A 191 -19.58 5.27 -38.85
N ASP A 192 -18.44 4.65 -39.17
CA ASP A 192 -18.10 3.24 -38.98
C ASP A 192 -18.98 2.22 -39.72
N LEU A 193 -19.66 2.64 -40.81
CA LEU A 193 -20.22 1.67 -41.75
C LEU A 193 -19.09 1.00 -42.51
N THR A 194 -19.01 -0.32 -42.39
CA THR A 194 -18.04 -1.13 -43.12
C THR A 194 -18.28 -1.06 -44.63
N ASP A 195 -17.23 -1.22 -45.45
CA ASP A 195 -17.40 -1.28 -46.91
C ASP A 195 -18.35 -2.41 -47.35
N ALA A 196 -18.49 -3.49 -46.56
CA ALA A 196 -19.49 -4.53 -46.79
C ALA A 196 -20.94 -4.02 -46.62
N GLN A 197 -21.21 -3.19 -45.61
CA GLN A 197 -22.52 -2.55 -45.42
C GLN A 197 -22.80 -1.48 -46.49
N ILE A 198 -21.79 -0.72 -46.90
CA ILE A 198 -21.91 0.27 -47.98
C ILE A 198 -22.19 -0.41 -49.33
N THR A 199 -21.49 -1.50 -49.66
CA THR A 199 -21.77 -2.26 -50.88
C THR A 199 -23.07 -3.09 -50.81
N ALA A 200 -23.55 -3.44 -49.61
CA ALA A 200 -24.91 -3.96 -49.45
C ALA A 200 -25.98 -2.89 -49.75
N LEU A 201 -25.77 -1.65 -49.30
CA LEU A 201 -26.61 -0.49 -49.60
C LEU A 201 -26.62 -0.17 -51.11
N GLU A 202 -25.45 -0.14 -51.76
CA GLU A 202 -25.32 0.02 -53.22
C GLU A 202 -26.19 -0.99 -53.97
N ARG A 203 -26.03 -2.29 -53.65
CA ARG A 203 -26.76 -3.40 -54.30
C ARG A 203 -28.25 -3.38 -54.04
N ARG A 204 -28.67 -2.91 -52.86
CA ARG A 204 -30.08 -2.77 -52.47
C ARG A 204 -30.75 -1.56 -53.11
N GLY A 205 -29.99 -0.53 -53.46
CA GLY A 205 -30.49 0.68 -54.12
C GLY A 205 -31.46 1.55 -53.29
N LYS A 206 -31.65 1.21 -52.00
CA LYS A 206 -32.59 1.84 -51.06
C LYS A 206 -31.96 1.96 -49.67
N ALA A 207 -32.09 3.13 -49.05
CA ALA A 207 -31.63 3.39 -47.69
C ALA A 207 -32.42 2.56 -46.67
N GLU A 208 -31.77 2.21 -45.56
CA GLU A 208 -32.39 1.44 -44.47
C GLU A 208 -32.28 2.21 -43.15
N PRO A 209 -33.39 2.47 -42.45
CA PRO A 209 -33.39 3.32 -41.27
C PRO A 209 -32.78 2.65 -40.03
N VAL A 210 -32.53 1.34 -40.06
CA VAL A 210 -32.09 0.54 -38.91
C VAL A 210 -30.78 -0.18 -39.24
N LEU A 211 -29.75 0.06 -38.43
CA LEU A 211 -28.44 -0.57 -38.51
C LEU A 211 -28.32 -1.67 -37.44
N THR A 212 -27.76 -2.83 -37.78
CA THR A 212 -27.29 -3.80 -36.78
C THR A 212 -25.87 -3.45 -36.34
N VAL A 213 -25.67 -3.33 -35.03
CA VAL A 213 -24.37 -3.03 -34.42
C VAL A 213 -23.77 -4.34 -33.88
N TYR A 214 -22.51 -4.61 -34.25
CA TYR A 214 -21.83 -5.88 -33.99
C TYR A 214 -20.71 -5.73 -32.95
N ALA A 215 -20.35 -6.84 -32.28
CA ALA A 215 -19.25 -6.86 -31.32
C ALA A 215 -17.89 -6.67 -32.03
N PRO A 216 -17.08 -5.65 -31.65
CA PRO A 216 -15.77 -5.39 -32.27
C PRO A 216 -14.68 -6.41 -31.85
N SER A 217 -14.89 -7.08 -30.72
CA SER A 217 -14.01 -8.06 -30.08
C SER A 217 -14.81 -9.23 -29.52
N SER A 218 -14.12 -10.34 -29.20
CA SER A 218 -14.70 -11.45 -28.44
C SER A 218 -14.37 -11.25 -26.95
N GLY A 219 -15.30 -11.54 -26.05
CA GLY A 219 -15.11 -11.37 -24.62
C GLY A 219 -16.39 -11.56 -23.82
N ILE A 220 -16.44 -11.03 -22.61
CA ILE A 220 -17.62 -11.03 -21.73
C ILE A 220 -18.12 -9.60 -21.55
N VAL A 221 -19.44 -9.41 -21.63
CA VAL A 221 -20.09 -8.12 -21.36
C VAL A 221 -19.95 -7.78 -19.88
N LEU A 222 -19.16 -6.75 -19.55
CA LEU A 222 -19.03 -6.21 -18.20
C LEU A 222 -20.12 -5.19 -17.88
N LYS A 223 -20.49 -4.38 -18.87
CA LYS A 223 -21.48 -3.30 -18.75
C LYS A 223 -22.38 -3.30 -19.98
N ARG A 224 -23.68 -3.07 -19.78
CA ARG A 224 -24.66 -2.82 -20.84
C ARG A 224 -25.49 -1.60 -20.50
N GLU A 225 -25.47 -0.64 -21.42
CA GLU A 225 -26.30 0.57 -21.39
C GLU A 225 -27.27 0.68 -22.58
N ALA A 226 -27.14 -0.17 -23.60
CA ALA A 226 -28.17 -0.32 -24.63
C ALA A 226 -29.44 -0.94 -24.03
N VAL A 227 -30.56 -0.23 -24.17
CA VAL A 227 -31.90 -0.63 -23.72
C VAL A 227 -32.89 -0.28 -24.83
N PRO A 228 -33.84 -1.15 -25.23
CA PRO A 228 -34.86 -0.82 -26.23
C PRO A 228 -35.55 0.52 -25.94
N GLY A 229 -35.68 1.38 -26.95
CA GLY A 229 -36.25 2.71 -26.84
C GLY A 229 -35.32 3.81 -26.31
N LYS A 230 -34.15 3.48 -25.73
CA LYS A 230 -33.18 4.48 -25.25
C LYS A 230 -32.63 5.30 -26.43
N TYR A 231 -32.74 6.63 -26.32
CA TYR A 231 -32.01 7.56 -27.18
C TYR A 231 -30.53 7.61 -26.79
N VAL A 232 -29.66 7.75 -27.79
CA VAL A 232 -28.21 7.66 -27.66
C VAL A 232 -27.56 8.82 -28.41
N GLU A 233 -26.60 9.47 -27.76
CA GLU A 233 -25.77 10.52 -28.35
C GLU A 233 -24.39 9.97 -28.75
N PRO A 234 -23.72 10.57 -29.75
CA PRO A 234 -22.37 10.18 -30.14
C PRO A 234 -21.40 10.11 -28.96
N GLY A 235 -20.58 9.06 -28.90
CA GLY A 235 -19.64 8.81 -27.79
C GLY A 235 -20.24 8.08 -26.58
N THR A 236 -21.56 7.91 -26.48
CA THR A 236 -22.19 7.14 -25.39
C THR A 236 -21.71 5.68 -25.42
N THR A 237 -21.15 5.19 -24.31
CA THR A 237 -20.73 3.77 -24.18
C THR A 237 -21.94 2.88 -23.93
N LEU A 238 -22.31 2.06 -24.91
CA LEU A 238 -23.48 1.19 -24.88
C LEU A 238 -23.17 -0.24 -24.40
N TYR A 239 -21.96 -0.73 -24.63
CA TYR A 239 -21.44 -1.97 -24.05
C TYR A 239 -19.98 -1.79 -23.66
N GLU A 240 -19.55 -2.55 -22.66
CA GLU A 240 -18.14 -2.80 -22.38
C GLU A 240 -17.92 -4.31 -22.41
N VAL A 241 -16.99 -4.76 -23.26
CA VAL A 241 -16.66 -6.17 -23.49
C VAL A 241 -15.20 -6.38 -23.13
N ALA A 242 -14.88 -7.39 -22.33
CA ALA A 242 -13.50 -7.70 -21.95
C ALA A 242 -13.11 -9.15 -22.25
N ASP A 243 -11.93 -9.36 -22.84
CA ASP A 243 -11.27 -10.66 -22.89
C ASP A 243 -10.78 -11.04 -21.48
N LEU A 244 -11.47 -11.98 -20.83
CA LEU A 244 -11.09 -12.50 -19.50
C LEU A 244 -10.21 -13.76 -19.57
N SER A 245 -9.71 -14.16 -20.74
CA SER A 245 -8.82 -15.33 -20.90
C SER A 245 -7.45 -15.16 -20.21
N ARG A 246 -7.05 -13.91 -19.98
CA ARG A 246 -6.03 -13.48 -19.03
C ARG A 246 -6.69 -12.51 -18.06
N VAL A 247 -6.19 -12.49 -16.83
CA VAL A 247 -6.54 -11.48 -15.83
C VAL A 247 -5.26 -10.89 -15.26
N TRP A 248 -5.37 -9.71 -14.68
CA TRP A 248 -4.29 -9.15 -13.89
C TRP A 248 -4.54 -9.44 -12.41
N ILE A 249 -3.48 -9.56 -11.62
CA ILE A 249 -3.55 -9.45 -10.16
C ILE A 249 -2.69 -8.28 -9.72
N SER A 250 -3.32 -7.32 -9.03
CA SER A 250 -2.65 -6.17 -8.44
C SER A 250 -2.35 -6.49 -6.99
N ALA A 251 -1.09 -6.74 -6.67
CA ALA A 251 -0.58 -6.95 -5.32
C ALA A 251 0.05 -5.65 -4.80
N ASP A 252 -0.13 -5.36 -3.51
CA ASP A 252 0.45 -4.18 -2.89
C ASP A 252 1.66 -4.62 -2.04
N VAL A 253 2.87 -4.24 -2.45
CA VAL A 253 4.14 -4.67 -1.84
C VAL A 253 4.71 -3.52 -1.01
N TYR A 254 5.25 -3.80 0.18
CA TYR A 254 5.77 -2.74 1.06
C TYR A 254 6.97 -1.99 0.44
N GLU A 255 7.10 -0.70 0.79
CA GLU A 255 8.22 0.17 0.39
C GLU A 255 9.60 -0.45 0.70
N SER A 256 9.73 -1.17 1.80
CA SER A 256 10.94 -1.89 2.21
C SER A 256 11.26 -3.15 1.39
N GLU A 257 10.29 -3.68 0.65
CA GLU A 257 10.40 -4.96 -0.07
C GLU A 257 10.44 -4.78 -1.59
N VAL A 258 9.96 -3.66 -2.13
CA VAL A 258 9.89 -3.41 -3.58
C VAL A 258 11.25 -3.52 -4.28
N ALA A 259 12.35 -3.20 -3.59
CA ALA A 259 13.72 -3.34 -4.11
C ALA A 259 14.16 -4.79 -4.37
N ALA A 260 13.46 -5.79 -3.80
CA ALA A 260 13.69 -7.20 -4.05
C ALA A 260 12.76 -7.78 -5.14
N VAL A 261 11.80 -7.00 -5.65
CA VAL A 261 10.90 -7.39 -6.75
C VAL A 261 11.57 -7.07 -8.09
N LYS A 262 11.61 -8.05 -8.99
CA LYS A 262 12.24 -7.94 -10.32
C LYS A 262 11.23 -8.10 -11.45
N LEU A 263 11.62 -7.64 -12.65
CA LEU A 263 10.84 -7.87 -13.87
C LEU A 263 10.84 -9.36 -14.24
N ASP A 264 9.72 -9.81 -14.80
CA ASP A 264 9.42 -11.20 -15.19
C ASP A 264 9.61 -12.30 -14.11
N GLN A 265 9.69 -11.89 -12.84
CA GLN A 265 9.82 -12.76 -11.67
C GLN A 265 8.60 -13.69 -11.49
N PRO A 266 8.78 -15.00 -11.29
CA PRO A 266 7.67 -15.94 -11.13
C PRO A 266 6.93 -15.72 -9.82
N ILE A 267 5.59 -15.73 -9.89
CA ILE A 267 4.71 -15.68 -8.72
C ILE A 267 3.82 -16.91 -8.63
N SER A 268 3.44 -17.27 -7.40
CA SER A 268 2.42 -18.26 -7.09
C SER A 268 1.27 -17.60 -6.36
N VAL A 269 0.03 -17.81 -6.83
CA VAL A 269 -1.18 -17.24 -6.26
C VAL A 269 -2.13 -18.36 -5.83
N SER A 270 -2.63 -18.28 -4.61
CA SER A 270 -3.69 -19.16 -4.10
C SER A 270 -4.95 -18.37 -3.75
N PHE A 271 -6.11 -18.97 -3.96
CA PHE A 271 -7.42 -18.35 -3.73
C PHE A 271 -8.26 -19.22 -2.80
N SER A 272 -8.91 -18.63 -1.80
CA SER A 272 -9.79 -19.36 -0.88
C SER A 272 -10.99 -20.04 -1.58
N ALA A 273 -11.36 -19.55 -2.78
CA ALA A 273 -12.37 -20.16 -3.64
C ALA A 273 -11.90 -21.44 -4.37
N TYR A 274 -10.59 -21.69 -4.43
CA TYR A 274 -9.98 -22.84 -5.10
C TYR A 274 -8.86 -23.47 -4.23
N PRO A 275 -9.20 -24.08 -3.07
CA PRO A 275 -8.20 -24.65 -2.16
C PRO A 275 -7.33 -25.70 -2.85
N GLY A 276 -6.01 -25.58 -2.69
CA GLY A 276 -5.02 -26.48 -3.31
C GLY A 276 -4.66 -26.15 -4.76
N GLU A 277 -5.41 -25.30 -5.47
CA GLU A 277 -5.00 -24.81 -6.79
C GLU A 277 -4.01 -23.63 -6.66
N ILE A 278 -2.87 -23.73 -7.36
CA ILE A 278 -1.85 -22.67 -7.43
C ILE A 278 -1.81 -22.12 -8.86
N PHE A 279 -2.20 -20.86 -9.01
CA PHE A 279 -2.14 -20.13 -10.27
C PHE A 279 -0.76 -19.46 -10.38
N ARG A 280 -0.07 -19.67 -11.49
CA ARG A 280 1.27 -19.10 -11.73
C ARG A 280 1.21 -17.92 -12.70
N GLY A 281 1.95 -16.87 -12.38
CA GLY A 281 2.19 -15.71 -13.24
C GLY A 281 3.69 -15.40 -13.31
N SER A 282 4.08 -14.50 -14.19
CA SER A 282 5.48 -14.06 -14.30
C SER A 282 5.64 -12.61 -14.75
N LYS A 283 4.93 -12.16 -15.79
CA LYS A 283 5.06 -10.80 -16.31
C LYS A 283 4.72 -9.77 -15.24
N VAL A 284 5.71 -8.95 -14.84
CA VAL A 284 5.61 -7.97 -13.76
C VAL A 284 5.51 -6.55 -14.32
N PHE A 285 4.61 -5.74 -13.77
CA PHE A 285 4.59 -4.29 -13.94
C PHE A 285 4.55 -3.61 -12.57
N ILE A 286 5.68 -3.04 -12.15
CA ILE A 286 5.80 -2.22 -10.93
C ILE A 286 5.30 -0.81 -11.27
N TYR A 287 4.31 -0.29 -10.54
CA TYR A 287 3.84 1.08 -10.75
C TYR A 287 4.87 2.09 -10.20
N PRO A 288 5.13 3.22 -10.88
CA PRO A 288 6.11 4.22 -10.45
C PRO A 288 5.63 5.10 -9.28
N SER A 289 4.54 4.72 -8.61
CA SER A 289 3.84 5.50 -7.59
C SER A 289 3.66 4.71 -6.30
N LEU A 290 4.18 5.25 -5.19
CA LEU A 290 3.93 4.76 -3.83
C LEU A 290 2.53 5.22 -3.36
N ASN A 291 1.75 4.30 -2.78
CA ASN A 291 0.58 4.65 -1.98
C ASN A 291 1.06 5.16 -0.61
N THR A 292 0.88 6.45 -0.34
CA THR A 292 1.34 7.10 0.89
C THR A 292 0.57 6.70 2.15
N GLU A 293 -0.67 6.23 2.02
CA GLU A 293 -1.51 5.80 3.16
C GLU A 293 -1.07 4.43 3.68
N ALA A 294 -0.79 3.50 2.77
CA ALA A 294 -0.39 2.12 3.08
C ALA A 294 1.13 1.89 3.09
N ARG A 295 1.92 2.83 2.56
CA ARG A 295 3.35 2.68 2.21
C ARG A 295 3.64 1.44 1.38
N THR A 296 2.80 1.23 0.37
CA THR A 296 2.93 0.13 -0.59
C THR A 296 3.10 0.62 -2.01
N VAL A 297 3.96 -0.05 -2.78
CA VAL A 297 4.04 0.09 -4.24
C VAL A 297 3.14 -0.97 -4.86
N ARG A 298 2.27 -0.57 -5.78
CA ARG A 298 1.42 -1.51 -6.49
C ARG A 298 2.24 -2.25 -7.54
N VAL A 299 2.21 -3.58 -7.50
CA VAL A 299 2.85 -4.46 -8.48
C VAL A 299 1.79 -5.34 -9.12
N ARG A 300 1.69 -5.27 -10.44
CA ARG A 300 0.69 -5.97 -11.24
C ARG A 300 1.32 -7.13 -12.00
N PHE A 301 0.67 -8.29 -11.94
CA PHE A 301 1.12 -9.52 -12.58
C PHE A 301 0.07 -10.06 -13.55
N GLU A 302 0.52 -10.64 -14.67
CA GLU A 302 -0.37 -11.32 -15.64
C GLU A 302 -0.60 -12.79 -15.24
N LEU A 303 -1.87 -13.19 -15.10
CA LEU A 303 -2.29 -14.57 -14.83
C LEU A 303 -3.11 -15.14 -16.01
N PRO A 304 -2.83 -16.38 -16.48
CA PRO A 304 -3.71 -17.08 -17.40
C PRO A 304 -4.98 -17.53 -16.66
N ASN A 305 -6.14 -17.43 -17.33
CA ASN A 305 -7.45 -17.75 -16.74
C ASN A 305 -8.21 -18.84 -17.53
N PRO A 306 -7.64 -20.06 -17.65
CA PRO A 306 -8.31 -21.16 -18.34
C PRO A 306 -9.63 -21.51 -17.65
N GLY A 307 -10.70 -21.64 -18.44
CA GLY A 307 -12.04 -21.95 -17.92
C GLY A 307 -12.69 -20.83 -17.10
N LEU A 308 -12.14 -19.61 -17.10
CA LEU A 308 -12.72 -18.42 -16.44
C LEU A 308 -12.93 -18.60 -14.92
N LYS A 309 -12.07 -19.39 -14.26
CA LYS A 309 -12.07 -19.61 -12.81
C LYS A 309 -11.87 -18.29 -12.07
N LEU A 310 -10.80 -17.58 -12.40
CA LEU A 310 -10.45 -16.30 -11.79
C LEU A 310 -11.44 -15.23 -12.25
N LYS A 311 -12.01 -14.50 -11.28
CA LYS A 311 -13.02 -13.47 -11.50
C LYS A 311 -12.49 -12.14 -10.94
N PRO A 312 -12.52 -11.05 -11.71
CA PRO A 312 -12.19 -9.73 -11.21
C PRO A 312 -12.97 -9.39 -9.94
N GLY A 313 -12.29 -8.80 -8.96
CA GLY A 313 -12.77 -8.62 -7.58
C GLY A 313 -12.41 -9.76 -6.61
N MET A 314 -11.88 -10.91 -7.07
CA MET A 314 -11.33 -11.94 -6.18
C MET A 314 -10.05 -11.47 -5.48
N TYR A 315 -9.93 -11.73 -4.19
CA TYR A 315 -8.69 -11.62 -3.42
C TYR A 315 -7.95 -12.96 -3.43
N GLY A 316 -6.63 -12.92 -3.66
CA GLY A 316 -5.73 -14.07 -3.56
C GLY A 316 -4.47 -13.75 -2.75
N ASN A 317 -3.88 -14.77 -2.13
CA ASN A 317 -2.58 -14.67 -1.50
C ASN A 317 -1.50 -14.79 -2.57
N VAL A 318 -0.66 -13.78 -2.72
CA VAL A 318 0.42 -13.71 -3.70
C VAL A 318 1.75 -13.98 -3.00
N ILE A 319 2.45 -15.00 -3.50
CA ILE A 319 3.77 -15.42 -3.06
C ILE A 319 4.76 -15.09 -4.19
N LEU A 320 5.72 -14.23 -3.89
CA LEU A 320 6.84 -13.89 -4.77
C LEU A 320 8.11 -14.54 -4.20
N GLN A 321 8.75 -15.40 -4.98
CA GLN A 321 10.06 -15.97 -4.62
C GLN A 321 11.14 -15.09 -5.24
N THR A 322 11.97 -14.47 -4.41
CA THR A 322 13.11 -13.64 -4.87
C THR A 322 14.25 -14.51 -5.39
N ASP A 323 15.24 -13.91 -6.04
CA ASP A 323 16.47 -14.62 -6.42
C ASP A 323 17.17 -15.14 -5.17
N ALA A 324 17.64 -16.39 -5.24
CA ALA A 324 18.36 -17.02 -4.15
C ALA A 324 19.79 -16.47 -4.06
N VAL A 325 20.19 -15.98 -2.88
CA VAL A 325 21.49 -15.35 -2.64
C VAL A 325 22.28 -16.16 -1.62
N ASN A 326 23.53 -16.51 -1.92
CA ASN A 326 24.41 -17.12 -0.93
C ASN A 326 24.85 -16.05 0.10
N ALA A 327 24.46 -16.23 1.35
CA ALA A 327 24.68 -15.27 2.43
C ALA A 327 25.01 -16.00 3.75
N LEU A 328 25.75 -15.32 4.64
CA LEU A 328 25.96 -15.80 6.00
C LEU A 328 24.63 -15.72 6.75
N VAL A 329 24.11 -16.83 7.25
CA VAL A 329 22.83 -16.89 7.94
C VAL A 329 22.93 -17.40 9.37
N VAL A 330 21.93 -17.02 10.16
CA VAL A 330 21.63 -17.57 11.48
C VAL A 330 20.18 -18.06 11.52
N PRO A 331 19.85 -19.08 12.33
CA PRO A 331 18.46 -19.43 12.61
C PRO A 331 17.75 -18.22 13.25
N LYS A 332 16.51 -17.95 12.85
CA LYS A 332 15.72 -16.80 13.32
C LYS A 332 15.59 -16.73 14.84
N GLU A 333 15.57 -17.88 15.52
CA GLU A 333 15.49 -18.03 16.97
C GLU A 333 16.75 -17.53 17.73
N ALA A 334 17.89 -17.41 17.04
CA ALA A 334 19.14 -16.90 17.60
C ALA A 334 19.16 -15.36 17.74
N VAL A 335 18.24 -14.67 17.06
CA VAL A 335 18.20 -13.22 16.96
C VAL A 335 17.31 -12.63 18.06
N LEU A 336 17.85 -11.68 18.82
CA LEU A 336 17.08 -10.80 19.69
C LEU A 336 16.99 -9.40 19.07
N GLU A 337 15.77 -8.98 18.73
CA GLU A 337 15.47 -7.62 18.29
C GLU A 337 14.84 -6.83 19.45
N THR A 338 15.61 -5.92 20.07
CA THR A 338 15.14 -5.09 21.19
C THR A 338 14.46 -3.79 20.73
N GLY A 339 14.00 -3.75 19.47
CA GLY A 339 13.55 -2.55 18.76
C GLY A 339 14.69 -1.61 18.39
N LEU A 340 15.52 -1.23 19.36
CA LEU A 340 16.66 -0.31 19.19
C LEU A 340 17.98 -1.00 18.82
N ARG A 341 18.12 -2.31 19.08
CA ARG A 341 19.35 -3.08 18.78
C ARG A 341 19.01 -4.50 18.32
N GLN A 342 19.72 -4.95 17.30
CA GLN A 342 19.76 -6.35 16.85
C GLN A 342 21.01 -7.01 17.47
N LEU A 343 20.82 -8.11 18.18
CA LEU A 343 21.91 -8.80 18.87
C LEU A 343 21.74 -10.32 18.90
N VAL A 344 22.85 -11.03 19.03
CA VAL A 344 22.94 -12.48 19.22
C VAL A 344 23.88 -12.78 20.39
N PHE A 345 23.75 -13.97 20.98
CA PHE A 345 24.76 -14.50 21.90
C PHE A 345 25.68 -15.46 21.15
N MET A 346 26.99 -15.18 21.17
CA MET A 346 27.99 -16.16 20.75
C MET A 346 28.32 -17.08 21.91
N ASP A 347 28.40 -18.37 21.62
CA ASP A 347 28.81 -19.42 22.54
C ASP A 347 30.33 -19.63 22.41
N ARG A 348 31.09 -19.09 23.36
CA ARG A 348 32.56 -19.17 23.40
C ARG A 348 33.07 -20.50 24.00
N GLY A 349 32.20 -21.48 24.20
CA GLY A 349 32.53 -22.71 24.92
C GLY A 349 32.59 -22.49 26.44
N GLU A 350 32.81 -23.58 27.18
CA GLU A 350 32.89 -23.63 28.66
C GLU A 350 31.65 -23.10 29.43
N GLY A 351 30.63 -22.59 28.73
CA GLY A 351 29.50 -21.87 29.32
C GLY A 351 29.65 -20.36 29.35
N ARG A 352 30.60 -19.80 28.58
CA ARG A 352 30.80 -18.36 28.41
C ARG A 352 30.01 -17.87 27.19
N TYR A 353 29.11 -16.91 27.39
CA TYR A 353 28.28 -16.31 26.35
C TYR A 353 28.58 -14.82 26.21
N GLU A 354 28.90 -14.37 24.99
CA GLU A 354 29.25 -12.98 24.69
C GLU A 354 28.14 -12.33 23.85
N GLN A 355 27.62 -11.18 24.28
CA GLN A 355 26.68 -10.40 23.48
C GLN A 355 27.39 -9.78 22.26
N ARG A 356 26.84 -10.00 21.07
CA ARG A 356 27.31 -9.40 19.82
C ARG A 356 26.20 -8.62 19.14
N LEU A 357 26.45 -7.34 18.87
CA LEU A 357 25.61 -6.56 17.97
C LEU A 357 25.81 -7.08 16.54
N VAL A 358 24.71 -7.22 15.81
CA VAL A 358 24.69 -7.68 14.42
C VAL A 358 23.82 -6.75 13.58
N LYS A 359 24.03 -6.76 12.27
CA LYS A 359 23.21 -6.03 11.29
C LYS A 359 22.56 -7.02 10.35
N LEU A 360 21.23 -7.08 10.38
CA LEU A 360 20.46 -8.11 9.69
C LEU A 360 20.00 -7.67 8.30
N GLY A 361 20.08 -8.58 7.33
CA GLY A 361 19.66 -8.38 5.95
C GLY A 361 18.30 -9.02 5.64
N ARG A 362 18.24 -9.77 4.54
CA ARG A 362 17.05 -10.50 4.09
C ARG A 362 16.61 -11.54 5.12
N ARG A 363 15.32 -11.86 5.09
CA ARG A 363 14.70 -12.87 5.95
C ARG A 363 14.04 -13.93 5.07
N SER A 364 14.18 -15.19 5.47
CA SER A 364 13.38 -16.31 4.96
C SER A 364 12.54 -16.88 6.11
N GLN A 365 11.90 -18.03 5.91
CA GLN A 365 10.99 -18.62 6.89
C GLN A 365 11.69 -18.92 8.22
N ASP A 366 12.83 -19.62 8.16
CA ASP A 366 13.55 -20.15 9.34
C ASP A 366 14.90 -19.45 9.60
N HIS A 367 15.43 -18.72 8.62
CA HIS A 367 16.79 -18.15 8.60
C HIS A 367 16.80 -16.65 8.31
N VAL A 368 17.80 -15.95 8.85
CA VAL A 368 18.04 -14.51 8.66
C VAL A 368 19.49 -14.27 8.22
N GLU A 369 19.68 -13.43 7.20
CA GLU A 369 20.99 -12.97 6.73
C GLU A 369 21.66 -12.04 7.74
N VAL A 370 22.95 -12.24 7.99
CA VAL A 370 23.80 -11.37 8.80
C VAL A 370 24.79 -10.68 7.89
N MET A 371 24.68 -9.36 7.76
CA MET A 371 25.55 -8.54 6.91
C MET A 371 26.83 -8.11 7.65
N GLU A 372 26.73 -7.85 8.96
CA GLU A 372 27.84 -7.41 9.82
C GLU A 372 27.71 -8.03 11.23
N GLY A 373 28.84 -8.37 11.87
CA GLY A 373 28.93 -8.71 13.30
C GLY A 373 29.41 -10.14 13.64
N LEU A 374 29.23 -11.10 12.71
CA LEU A 374 29.63 -12.52 12.82
C LEU A 374 30.54 -12.95 11.66
N GLN A 375 31.16 -14.12 11.79
CA GLN A 375 31.93 -14.81 10.76
C GLN A 375 31.39 -16.23 10.50
N ASP A 376 31.84 -16.86 9.42
CA ASP A 376 31.51 -18.26 9.11
C ASP A 376 32.06 -19.19 10.20
N GLY A 377 31.23 -20.11 10.69
CA GLY A 377 31.57 -21.02 11.78
C GLY A 377 31.40 -20.46 13.21
N ASP A 378 31.09 -19.17 13.40
CA ASP A 378 30.81 -18.60 14.74
C ASP A 378 29.66 -19.37 15.41
N ARG A 379 29.91 -19.94 16.60
CA ARG A 379 28.85 -20.59 17.39
C ARG A 379 27.94 -19.54 18.03
N ILE A 380 26.64 -19.68 17.80
CA ILE A 380 25.58 -18.79 18.27
C ILE A 380 24.48 -19.57 19.00
N VAL A 381 23.91 -18.97 20.04
CA VAL A 381 22.85 -19.60 20.84
C VAL A 381 21.50 -19.48 20.13
N THR A 382 20.75 -20.57 20.04
CA THR A 382 19.42 -20.63 19.41
C THR A 382 18.27 -20.74 20.42
N SER A 383 18.52 -21.18 21.66
CA SER A 383 17.48 -21.31 22.70
C SER A 383 17.90 -20.71 24.05
N ALA A 384 16.92 -20.38 24.89
CA ALA A 384 17.11 -19.67 26.17
C ALA A 384 17.72 -18.25 26.07
N ASN A 385 17.79 -17.66 24.87
CA ASN A 385 18.35 -16.33 24.60
C ASN A 385 17.81 -15.21 25.53
N PHE A 386 16.52 -15.24 25.89
CA PHE A 386 15.94 -14.28 26.85
C PHE A 386 16.52 -14.41 28.27
N LEU A 387 16.80 -15.64 28.73
CA LEU A 387 17.41 -15.88 30.05
C LEU A 387 18.89 -15.45 30.06
N LEU A 388 19.61 -15.63 28.96
CA LEU A 388 20.96 -15.10 28.80
C LEU A 388 20.99 -13.56 28.85
N ASP A 389 19.97 -12.89 28.30
CA ASP A 389 19.86 -11.43 28.32
C ASP A 389 19.45 -10.89 29.69
N ALA A 390 18.57 -11.58 30.41
CA ALA A 390 18.27 -11.27 31.81
C ALA A 390 19.54 -11.37 32.69
N GLU A 391 20.27 -12.48 32.59
CA GLU A 391 21.51 -12.70 33.36
C GLU A 391 22.63 -11.73 32.97
N SER A 392 22.74 -11.40 31.68
CA SER A 392 23.66 -10.38 31.15
C SER A 392 23.37 -9.00 31.75
N LYS A 393 22.10 -8.60 31.81
CA LYS A 393 21.68 -7.30 32.39
C LYS A 393 21.89 -7.27 33.90
N LEU A 394 21.57 -8.34 34.63
CA LEU A 394 21.81 -8.46 36.07
C LEU A 394 23.32 -8.41 36.40
N THR A 395 24.14 -9.15 35.66
CA THR A 395 25.61 -9.18 35.81
C THR A 395 26.24 -7.83 35.43
N SER A 396 25.72 -7.15 34.41
CA SER A 396 26.21 -5.83 34.00
C SER A 396 25.83 -4.75 35.03
N ALA A 397 24.62 -4.81 35.59
CA ALA A 397 24.18 -3.90 36.65
C ALA A 397 24.98 -4.10 37.93
N SER A 398 25.14 -5.34 38.42
CA SER A 398 25.90 -5.63 39.64
C SER A 398 27.38 -5.25 39.51
N ASN A 399 27.99 -5.46 38.35
CA ASN A 399 29.35 -4.98 38.06
C ASN A 399 29.44 -3.44 38.00
N MET A 400 28.44 -2.73 37.47
CA MET A 400 28.41 -1.26 37.54
C MET A 400 28.22 -0.74 38.97
N GLN A 401 27.38 -1.39 39.78
CA GLN A 401 27.26 -1.12 41.22
C GLN A 401 28.61 -1.30 41.93
N ALA A 402 29.30 -2.42 41.68
CA ALA A 402 30.61 -2.72 42.24
C ALA A 402 31.71 -1.77 41.74
N MET A 403 31.61 -1.26 40.51
CA MET A 403 32.53 -0.27 39.96
C MET A 403 32.31 1.12 40.58
N MET A 404 31.06 1.57 40.72
CA MET A 404 30.73 2.81 41.45
C MET A 404 31.20 2.74 42.92
N GLY A 405 30.99 1.61 43.59
CA GLY A 405 31.51 1.38 44.94
C GLY A 405 33.04 1.43 45.05
N ARG A 406 33.77 1.12 43.98
CA ARG A 406 35.25 1.22 43.91
C ARG A 406 35.75 2.58 43.45
N ILE A 407 34.92 3.40 42.81
CA ILE A 407 35.26 4.78 42.38
C ILE A 407 35.22 5.77 43.55
N GLY A 408 34.67 5.37 44.71
CA GLY A 408 34.89 6.08 45.97
C GLY A 408 34.00 7.31 46.22
N MET A 409 32.90 7.46 45.49
CA MET A 409 31.85 8.46 45.79
C MET A 409 30.96 8.00 46.97
N GLY A 410 31.58 7.66 48.10
CA GLY A 410 30.89 7.29 49.34
C GLY A 410 30.44 8.50 50.17
N ASP A 411 31.13 9.63 50.06
CA ASP A 411 30.84 10.87 50.77
C ASP A 411 30.64 12.04 49.79
N TRP A 412 29.38 12.36 49.49
CA TRP A 412 28.98 13.72 49.14
C TRP A 412 27.81 14.13 50.02
N GLN A 413 28.10 14.85 51.10
CA GLN A 413 27.09 15.30 52.05
C GLN A 413 26.14 16.31 51.40
N MET A 414 24.86 15.96 51.29
CA MET A 414 23.79 16.89 50.95
C MET A 414 23.61 17.90 52.09
N ARG A 415 24.22 19.08 51.97
CA ARG A 415 24.15 20.13 52.99
C ARG A 415 24.01 21.53 52.39
N GLY A 416 22.84 22.14 52.60
CA GLY A 416 22.63 23.58 52.42
C GLY A 416 21.89 24.00 51.14
N ALA A 417 20.56 23.95 51.17
CA ALA A 417 19.68 24.81 50.37
C ALA A 417 18.29 24.84 51.04
N TYR A 418 18.10 25.74 52.00
CA TYR A 418 16.77 26.10 52.51
C TYR A 418 16.27 27.34 51.75
N GLU A 419 14.95 27.56 51.79
CA GLU A 419 14.15 28.68 51.22
C GLU A 419 13.46 28.39 49.88
N GLY A 420 12.13 28.46 49.87
CA GLY A 420 11.32 28.09 48.70
C GLY A 420 9.79 28.07 48.85
N LYS A 421 9.21 28.73 49.88
CA LYS A 421 7.77 28.88 50.15
C LYS A 421 6.94 27.60 50.41
N MET A 422 6.29 27.55 51.58
CA MET A 422 4.99 26.89 51.72
C MET A 422 3.89 27.91 51.43
N GLU A 423 2.87 27.52 50.65
CA GLU A 423 1.52 28.09 50.73
C GLU A 423 0.53 27.10 50.08
N GLY A 424 -0.52 26.68 50.80
CA GLY A 424 -1.60 25.86 50.23
C GLY A 424 -1.87 24.50 50.91
N MET A 425 -2.91 24.49 51.75
CA MET A 425 -3.95 23.45 51.87
C MET A 425 -3.63 22.05 52.43
N ASP A 426 -3.96 21.94 53.73
CA ASP A 426 -5.05 21.08 54.27
C ASP A 426 -4.73 19.66 54.80
N MET A 427 -5.55 19.22 55.77
CA MET A 427 -5.31 18.09 56.68
C MET A 427 -6.19 16.86 56.32
N GLY A 428 -5.57 15.82 55.76
CA GLY A 428 -6.22 14.54 55.45
C GLY A 428 -5.75 13.37 56.33
N ASN A 429 -6.37 13.18 57.49
CA ASN A 429 -6.06 12.08 58.43
C ASN A 429 -6.51 10.70 57.93
N GLY A 430 -5.78 9.61 58.25
CA GLY A 430 -6.28 8.23 58.08
C GLY A 430 -5.22 7.15 57.93
N GLY A 431 -4.69 6.60 59.03
CA GLY A 431 -3.75 5.48 59.02
C GLY A 431 -4.36 4.12 59.40
N VAL A 432 -4.06 3.08 58.62
CA VAL A 432 -3.81 1.66 58.97
C VAL A 432 -4.66 0.98 60.08
N SER A 433 -5.42 -0.08 59.76
CA SER A 433 -5.40 -1.41 60.46
C SER A 433 -6.49 -2.40 59.98
N ALA A 434 -6.27 -3.71 60.22
CA ALA A 434 -7.19 -4.87 60.02
C ALA A 434 -6.57 -6.15 60.66
N PRO A 435 -7.24 -7.34 60.73
CA PRO A 435 -8.67 -7.72 60.65
C PRO A 435 -9.15 -8.12 62.10
N PRO A 436 -9.79 -9.27 62.51
CA PRO A 436 -10.58 -10.40 61.92
C PRO A 436 -12.08 -10.39 62.35
N GLY A 437 -12.97 -11.39 62.13
CA GLY A 437 -12.97 -12.59 61.27
C GLY A 437 -13.46 -13.92 61.94
N ARG A 438 -14.12 -14.81 61.14
CA ARG A 438 -14.40 -16.28 61.33
C ARG A 438 -15.84 -16.78 61.76
N ALA A 439 -16.36 -17.75 60.98
CA ALA A 439 -17.31 -18.87 61.27
C ALA A 439 -18.86 -18.70 61.39
N GLY A 440 -19.59 -19.79 61.04
CA GLY A 440 -21.06 -20.03 61.13
C GLY A 440 -21.74 -20.32 59.76
N GLU A 441 -21.95 -21.58 59.32
CA GLU A 441 -23.14 -22.46 59.49
C GLU A 441 -24.43 -21.94 58.78
N MET A 442 -24.87 -22.55 57.66
CA MET A 442 -25.70 -23.76 57.46
C MET A 442 -27.23 -23.54 57.53
N GLY A 443 -27.96 -23.95 56.48
CA GLY A 443 -29.44 -24.00 56.46
C GLY A 443 -30.06 -24.04 55.05
N ASP A 444 -30.81 -25.10 54.72
CA ASP A 444 -31.59 -25.23 53.48
C ASP A 444 -32.93 -24.48 53.52
N MET A 445 -33.41 -23.97 52.37
CA MET A 445 -34.70 -24.38 51.77
C MET A 445 -34.98 -23.73 50.39
N LYS A 446 -36.03 -24.21 49.71
CA LYS A 446 -36.36 -23.88 48.31
C LYS A 446 -37.18 -22.60 48.14
N GLY A 447 -36.73 -21.75 47.22
CA GLY A 447 -37.54 -21.31 46.07
C GLY A 447 -38.48 -20.10 46.23
N MET A 448 -38.25 -19.08 45.39
CA MET A 448 -39.29 -18.36 44.66
C MET A 448 -38.69 -17.63 43.44
N GLU A 449 -39.53 -17.29 42.46
CA GLU A 449 -39.14 -16.50 41.29
C GLU A 449 -39.05 -15.01 41.64
N GLY A 450 -38.06 -14.29 41.10
CA GLY A 450 -37.82 -12.89 41.43
C GLY A 450 -36.92 -12.18 40.41
N MET A 451 -37.12 -10.86 40.27
CA MET A 451 -36.49 -10.02 39.24
C MET A 451 -35.24 -9.27 39.74
N GLN A 452 -34.41 -8.83 38.77
CA GLN A 452 -33.34 -7.81 38.87
C GLN A 452 -32.04 -8.17 39.63
N GLY A 453 -30.92 -7.59 39.16
CA GLY A 453 -29.64 -7.54 39.89
C GLY A 453 -28.38 -7.60 39.01
N MET A 454 -27.71 -6.46 38.81
CA MET A 454 -26.30 -6.44 38.36
C MET A 454 -25.36 -6.61 39.56
N LYS A 455 -24.23 -7.32 39.39
CA LYS A 455 -22.83 -6.86 39.64
C LYS A 455 -21.86 -8.01 39.95
N GLY A 456 -20.59 -7.80 39.59
CA GLY A 456 -19.46 -8.27 40.40
C GLY A 456 -18.73 -9.54 39.96
N MET A 457 -17.80 -9.42 39.00
CA MET A 457 -16.56 -10.21 39.00
C MET A 457 -15.43 -9.51 38.24
N GLU A 458 -15.03 -8.34 38.75
CA GLU A 458 -13.73 -7.72 38.43
C GLU A 458 -12.72 -8.14 39.50
N ASN A 459 -11.58 -8.71 39.09
CA ASN A 459 -10.21 -8.52 39.64
C ASN A 459 -9.33 -9.75 39.43
N MET A 460 -8.35 -9.63 38.52
CA MET A 460 -6.91 -10.00 38.64
C MET A 460 -6.30 -9.95 37.22
N PRO A 461 -5.02 -9.54 37.07
CA PRO A 461 -4.80 -8.28 36.36
C PRO A 461 -3.73 -8.33 35.26
N GLY A 462 -3.62 -7.27 34.46
CA GLY A 462 -2.40 -7.01 33.69
C GLY A 462 -2.53 -6.40 32.29
N MET A 463 -3.26 -5.30 32.11
CA MET A 463 -2.86 -4.22 31.16
C MET A 463 -3.68 -2.95 31.38
N GLU A 464 -3.03 -1.80 31.36
CA GLU A 464 -3.63 -0.49 31.66
C GLU A 464 -4.43 0.05 30.44
N MET A 465 -5.75 -0.09 30.49
CA MET A 465 -6.64 0.64 29.57
C MET A 465 -6.80 2.08 30.04
N GLY A 466 -6.08 3.00 29.39
CA GLY A 466 -6.09 4.43 29.72
C GLY A 466 -7.49 5.06 29.71
N SER A 467 -7.87 5.62 30.87
CA SER A 467 -8.92 6.64 31.05
C SER A 467 -10.13 6.57 30.11
N LYS A 468 -11.02 5.61 30.36
CA LYS A 468 -12.33 5.46 29.68
C LYS A 468 -13.30 6.60 30.01
N LYS A 469 -13.02 7.81 29.50
CA LYS A 469 -13.90 8.98 29.60
C LYS A 469 -15.09 8.79 28.65
N GLU A 470 -16.30 8.96 29.15
CA GLU A 470 -17.52 8.68 28.38
C GLU A 470 -17.66 9.63 27.19
N MET A 471 -17.64 9.09 25.96
CA MET A 471 -17.69 9.86 24.72
C MET A 471 -19.14 10.15 24.28
N THR A 472 -19.84 10.85 25.16
CA THR A 472 -21.23 11.32 25.02
C THR A 472 -21.29 12.77 25.49
N GLY A 473 -21.80 13.68 24.65
CA GLY A 473 -21.79 15.12 24.91
C GLY A 473 -21.07 15.96 23.86
N ALA A 474 -21.14 17.29 24.03
CA ALA A 474 -20.53 18.27 23.15
C ALA A 474 -18.99 18.18 23.14
N GLN A 475 -18.38 18.04 21.96
CA GLN A 475 -16.94 17.92 21.80
C GLN A 475 -16.34 19.19 21.19
N THR A 476 -15.51 19.90 21.97
CA THR A 476 -14.82 21.12 21.52
C THR A 476 -13.36 20.84 21.13
N ARG A 477 -12.89 21.57 20.11
CA ARG A 477 -11.50 21.63 19.65
C ARG A 477 -11.05 23.09 19.56
N GLN A 478 -9.77 23.30 19.85
CA GLN A 478 -9.05 24.55 19.62
C GLN A 478 -8.34 24.44 18.27
N MET A 479 -8.45 25.46 17.42
CA MET A 479 -7.89 25.46 16.08
C MET A 479 -7.02 26.71 15.85
N ASN A 480 -6.10 26.65 14.89
CA ASN A 480 -5.32 27.82 14.44
C ASN A 480 -6.22 28.83 13.68
N GLY A 481 -7.06 29.54 14.44
CA GLY A 481 -8.05 30.47 13.91
C GLY A 481 -9.33 30.63 14.74
N GLY A 482 -9.53 29.84 15.79
CA GLY A 482 -10.70 29.95 16.69
C GLY A 482 -11.11 28.64 17.37
N THR A 483 -12.37 28.56 17.83
CA THR A 483 -12.92 27.37 18.48
C THR A 483 -14.01 26.71 17.63
N LEU A 484 -14.07 25.39 17.68
CA LEU A 484 -15.04 24.58 16.95
C LEU A 484 -15.61 23.53 17.91
N SER A 485 -16.94 23.46 18.03
CA SER A 485 -17.64 22.56 18.95
C SER A 485 -18.73 21.78 18.22
N LEU A 486 -18.69 20.46 18.31
CA LEU A 486 -19.62 19.55 17.63
C LEU A 486 -20.45 18.74 18.64
N THR A 487 -21.77 18.76 18.47
CA THR A 487 -22.74 18.12 19.35
C THR A 487 -23.76 17.32 18.54
N THR A 488 -24.17 16.15 19.02
CA THR A 488 -25.29 15.37 18.46
C THR A 488 -26.60 15.76 19.12
N VAL A 489 -27.70 15.70 18.37
CA VAL A 489 -29.07 15.77 18.90
C VAL A 489 -29.84 14.53 18.44
N PRO A 490 -30.25 13.63 19.35
CA PRO A 490 -30.02 13.67 20.80
C PRO A 490 -28.54 13.53 21.21
N GLU A 491 -28.21 14.00 22.41
CA GLU A 491 -26.84 13.99 22.97
C GLU A 491 -26.29 12.56 23.13
N ASN A 492 -27.17 11.59 23.38
CA ASN A 492 -26.90 10.16 23.29
C ASN A 492 -27.52 9.63 21.98
N PRO A 493 -26.77 9.63 20.85
CA PRO A 493 -27.31 9.23 19.56
C PRO A 493 -27.63 7.73 19.52
N LYS A 494 -28.72 7.38 18.83
CA LYS A 494 -29.06 6.00 18.45
C LYS A 494 -28.85 5.82 16.95
N ALA A 495 -28.73 4.56 16.50
CA ALA A 495 -28.73 4.24 15.08
C ALA A 495 -30.00 4.79 14.39
N GLY A 496 -29.83 5.35 13.19
CA GLY A 496 -30.85 6.13 12.49
C GLY A 496 -30.38 7.54 12.14
N ASN A 497 -31.33 8.45 11.91
CA ASN A 497 -31.05 9.85 11.58
C ASN A 497 -30.75 10.66 12.84
N VAL A 498 -29.57 11.28 12.90
CA VAL A 498 -29.10 12.13 14.01
C VAL A 498 -28.73 13.50 13.47
N LEU A 499 -29.15 14.56 14.17
CA LEU A 499 -28.79 15.93 13.81
C LEU A 499 -27.43 16.29 14.42
N LEU A 500 -26.47 16.66 13.58
CA LEU A 500 -25.21 17.25 14.03
C LEU A 500 -25.34 18.78 14.09
N LYS A 501 -24.82 19.37 15.17
CA LYS A 501 -24.77 20.81 15.42
C LYS A 501 -23.32 21.23 15.67
N LEU A 502 -22.77 22.05 14.78
CA LEU A 502 -21.40 22.55 14.81
C LEU A 502 -21.38 24.06 15.05
N THR A 503 -20.89 24.51 16.20
CA THR A 503 -20.67 25.94 16.48
C THR A 503 -19.23 26.31 16.14
N LEU A 504 -19.05 27.39 15.38
CA LEU A 504 -17.75 27.87 14.90
C LEU A 504 -17.53 29.34 15.29
N ASN A 505 -16.52 29.59 16.14
CA ASN A 505 -16.12 30.94 16.56
C ASN A 505 -14.66 31.23 16.16
N ASP A 506 -14.31 32.50 16.02
CA ASP A 506 -12.94 32.96 15.76
C ASP A 506 -12.09 33.09 17.05
N GLN A 507 -10.83 33.55 16.91
CA GLN A 507 -9.91 33.78 18.04
C GLN A 507 -10.40 34.86 19.02
N ALA A 508 -11.31 35.74 18.61
CA ALA A 508 -11.93 36.76 19.46
C ALA A 508 -13.28 36.30 20.04
N GLY A 509 -13.65 35.02 19.86
CA GLY A 509 -14.91 34.44 20.32
C GLY A 509 -16.13 34.85 19.51
N LYS A 510 -15.96 35.48 18.33
CA LYS A 510 -17.08 35.91 17.47
C LYS A 510 -17.53 34.77 16.55
N PRO A 511 -18.84 34.62 16.28
CA PRO A 511 -19.35 33.58 15.41
C PRO A 511 -18.92 33.77 13.95
N VAL A 512 -18.48 32.69 13.31
CA VAL A 512 -18.05 32.67 11.90
C VAL A 512 -19.22 32.20 11.04
N THR A 513 -19.83 33.12 10.30
CA THR A 513 -21.06 32.86 9.52
C THR A 513 -20.81 32.58 8.03
N ASN A 514 -19.57 32.78 7.54
CA ASN A 514 -19.20 32.70 6.12
C ASN A 514 -18.39 31.44 5.74
N ALA A 515 -18.34 30.43 6.62
CA ALA A 515 -17.73 29.14 6.30
C ALA A 515 -18.66 28.26 5.45
N GLN A 516 -18.07 27.37 4.65
CA GLN A 516 -18.71 26.15 4.15
C GLN A 516 -18.29 24.97 5.04
N VAL A 517 -19.24 24.09 5.38
CA VAL A 517 -19.02 22.98 6.32
C VAL A 517 -19.51 21.66 5.70
N LEU A 518 -18.64 20.65 5.70
CA LEU A 518 -18.91 19.31 5.20
C LEU A 518 -18.56 18.27 6.28
N PHE A 519 -19.59 17.60 6.81
CA PHE A 519 -19.40 16.43 7.66
C PHE A 519 -19.08 15.21 6.80
N VAL A 520 -17.99 14.52 7.14
CA VAL A 520 -17.60 13.24 6.54
C VAL A 520 -17.57 12.21 7.68
N TYR A 521 -18.41 11.18 7.62
CA TYR A 521 -18.63 10.26 8.73
C TYR A 521 -18.54 8.79 8.31
N THR A 522 -17.95 7.98 9.18
CA THR A 522 -17.67 6.56 8.92
C THR A 522 -17.50 5.80 10.24
N MET A 523 -17.62 4.47 10.23
CA MET A 523 -17.11 3.63 11.31
C MET A 523 -15.66 3.23 10.99
N PRO A 524 -14.75 3.20 11.96
CA PRO A 524 -13.33 2.87 11.74
C PRO A 524 -13.13 1.36 11.56
N MET A 525 -13.65 0.81 10.46
CA MET A 525 -13.52 -0.59 10.06
C MET A 525 -13.03 -0.69 8.61
N PRO A 526 -12.13 -1.62 8.27
CA PRO A 526 -11.64 -1.79 6.90
C PRO A 526 -12.78 -2.01 5.89
N GLY A 527 -12.74 -1.29 4.76
CA GLY A 527 -13.72 -1.40 3.68
C GLY A 527 -15.01 -0.58 3.83
N MET A 528 -15.21 0.15 4.94
CA MET A 528 -16.31 1.12 5.06
C MET A 528 -16.08 2.34 4.17
N THR A 529 -17.13 2.81 3.48
CA THR A 529 -17.09 4.01 2.64
C THR A 529 -17.55 5.25 3.39
N ASP A 530 -16.74 6.31 3.36
CA ASP A 530 -17.06 7.63 3.94
C ASP A 530 -18.38 8.22 3.41
N SER A 531 -19.35 8.39 4.31
CA SER A 531 -20.61 9.09 4.04
C SER A 531 -20.45 10.60 4.23
N LYS A 532 -21.12 11.42 3.42
CA LYS A 532 -20.87 12.87 3.36
C LYS A 532 -22.17 13.68 3.40
N VAL A 533 -22.23 14.71 4.25
CA VAL A 533 -23.37 15.62 4.42
C VAL A 533 -22.86 17.07 4.53
N THR A 534 -23.28 17.93 3.60
CA THR A 534 -23.03 19.38 3.68
C THR A 534 -23.95 20.00 4.74
N ALA A 535 -23.36 20.65 5.74
CA ALA A 535 -24.11 21.34 6.77
C ALA A 535 -24.59 22.72 6.29
N ARG A 536 -25.77 23.14 6.74
CA ARG A 536 -26.33 24.46 6.45
C ARG A 536 -26.03 25.40 7.62
N HIS A 537 -25.51 26.59 7.34
CA HIS A 537 -25.50 27.67 8.34
C HIS A 537 -26.93 28.02 8.73
N THR A 538 -27.20 28.18 10.02
CA THR A 538 -28.50 28.62 10.53
C THR A 538 -28.42 30.06 11.04
N LYS A 539 -27.78 30.26 12.20
CA LYS A 539 -27.54 31.56 12.83
C LYS A 539 -26.30 31.50 13.73
N ASP A 540 -25.73 32.64 14.09
CA ASP A 540 -24.75 32.75 15.18
C ASP A 540 -23.55 31.78 15.05
N GLY A 541 -23.08 31.50 13.82
CA GLY A 541 -21.96 30.58 13.56
C GLY A 541 -22.28 29.09 13.76
N LEU A 542 -23.57 28.75 13.87
CA LEU A 542 -24.08 27.40 13.98
C LEU A 542 -24.33 26.79 12.60
N TYR A 543 -23.79 25.59 12.38
CA TYR A 543 -23.94 24.79 11.17
C TYR A 543 -24.63 23.46 11.51
N GLU A 544 -25.70 23.13 10.81
CA GLU A 544 -26.53 21.97 11.10
C GLU A 544 -26.62 20.99 9.92
N GLY A 545 -26.55 19.69 10.20
CA GLY A 545 -26.65 18.66 9.17
C GLY A 545 -27.07 17.31 9.73
N THR A 546 -28.07 16.67 9.13
CA THR A 546 -28.55 15.35 9.56
C THR A 546 -27.70 14.25 8.92
N VAL A 547 -27.13 13.36 9.75
CA VAL A 547 -26.37 12.18 9.32
C VAL A 547 -27.14 10.90 9.63
N MET A 548 -26.89 9.83 8.89
CA MET A 548 -27.57 8.54 9.08
C MET A 548 -26.57 7.50 9.61
N PHE A 549 -26.56 7.30 10.93
CA PHE A 549 -25.73 6.27 11.55
C PHE A 549 -26.41 4.90 11.42
N GLY A 550 -26.04 4.12 10.40
CA GLY A 550 -26.75 2.88 10.04
C GLY A 550 -26.74 1.77 11.10
N MET A 551 -25.79 1.78 12.05
CA MET A 551 -25.67 0.79 13.13
C MET A 551 -25.09 1.45 14.40
N GLY A 552 -25.30 0.80 15.55
CA GLY A 552 -24.62 1.18 16.79
C GLY A 552 -23.13 0.82 16.76
N GLY A 553 -22.32 1.61 17.47
CA GLY A 553 -20.85 1.50 17.47
C GLY A 553 -20.17 2.85 17.64
N THR A 554 -18.84 2.88 17.59
CA THR A 554 -18.08 4.13 17.58
C THR A 554 -18.02 4.69 16.16
N TRP A 555 -18.58 5.87 15.94
CA TRP A 555 -18.53 6.58 14.67
C TRP A 555 -17.51 7.72 14.74
N VAL A 556 -16.70 7.85 13.69
CA VAL A 556 -15.82 9.01 13.49
C VAL A 556 -16.55 10.01 12.60
N VAL A 557 -16.60 11.27 13.03
CA VAL A 557 -17.08 12.40 12.22
C VAL A 557 -15.93 13.38 12.02
N THR A 558 -15.57 13.63 10.77
CA THR A 558 -14.64 14.70 10.38
C THR A 558 -15.44 15.92 9.94
N ALA A 559 -15.28 17.04 10.64
CA ALA A 559 -15.84 18.32 10.24
C ALA A 559 -14.81 19.07 9.38
N ASN A 560 -15.05 19.10 8.06
CA ASN A 560 -14.24 19.88 7.13
C ASN A 560 -14.85 21.28 6.99
N VAL A 561 -14.06 22.32 7.29
CA VAL A 561 -14.49 23.71 7.35
C VAL A 561 -13.61 24.56 6.43
N THR A 562 -14.24 25.22 5.46
CA THR A 562 -13.58 26.09 4.49
C THR A 562 -14.11 27.52 4.66
N ILE A 563 -13.25 28.43 5.11
CA ILE A 563 -13.57 29.87 5.24
C ILE A 563 -12.84 30.62 4.12
N PRO A 564 -13.50 31.46 3.31
CA PRO A 564 -12.85 32.26 2.28
C PRO A 564 -11.68 33.09 2.84
N GLY A 565 -10.49 32.95 2.25
CA GLY A 565 -9.28 33.66 2.68
C GLY A 565 -8.54 33.07 3.89
N LYS A 566 -8.94 31.90 4.41
CA LYS A 566 -8.22 31.14 5.45
C LYS A 566 -7.85 29.74 4.93
N PRO A 567 -6.83 29.06 5.51
CA PRO A 567 -6.61 27.64 5.24
C PRO A 567 -7.85 26.81 5.64
N ALA A 568 -8.11 25.73 4.89
CA ALA A 568 -9.16 24.77 5.25
C ALA A 568 -8.76 24.00 6.52
N ILE A 569 -9.75 23.67 7.36
CA ILE A 569 -9.56 23.01 8.65
C ILE A 569 -10.37 21.71 8.66
N ALA A 570 -9.79 20.62 9.20
CA ALA A 570 -10.40 19.30 9.23
C ALA A 570 -10.25 18.67 10.62
N GLU A 571 -11.28 18.80 11.46
CA GLU A 571 -11.26 18.31 12.85
C GLU A 571 -12.01 16.99 13.01
N LYS A 572 -11.47 16.08 13.85
CA LYS A 572 -12.02 14.73 14.05
C LYS A 572 -12.66 14.55 15.44
N PHE A 573 -13.86 13.99 15.40
CA PHE A 573 -14.75 13.73 16.52
C PHE A 573 -15.12 12.26 16.57
N GLN A 574 -15.38 11.73 17.77
CA GLN A 574 -15.73 10.33 17.99
C GLN A 574 -16.98 10.24 18.86
N PHE A 575 -18.05 9.65 18.33
CA PHE A 575 -19.32 9.51 19.04
C PHE A 575 -19.65 8.03 19.27
N SER A 576 -20.06 7.69 20.48
CA SER A 576 -20.65 6.39 20.77
C SER A 576 -22.13 6.42 20.37
N VAL A 577 -22.50 5.67 19.33
CA VAL A 577 -23.89 5.54 18.86
C VAL A 577 -24.48 4.26 19.43
N ALA A 578 -25.56 4.37 20.18
CA ALA A 578 -26.26 3.22 20.73
C ALA A 578 -26.98 2.43 19.63
N GLY A 579 -26.91 1.10 19.71
CA GLY A 579 -27.65 0.22 18.80
C GLY A 579 -29.16 0.46 18.91
N GLY A 580 -29.83 0.58 17.76
CA GLY A 580 -31.28 0.47 17.72
C GLY A 580 -31.68 -0.99 17.95
N GLY A 581 -32.48 -1.25 18.98
CA GLY A 581 -33.30 -2.46 19.00
C GLY A 581 -34.38 -2.36 17.91
N MET A 582 -34.75 -3.51 17.35
CA MET A 582 -36.00 -3.65 16.59
C MET A 582 -37.20 -3.66 17.54
#